data_AF-A0A961BSF0-F1
#
_entry.id   AF-A0A961BSF0-F1
#
_cell.length_a   1.000
_cell.length_b   1.000
_cell.length_c   1.000
_cell.angle_alpha   90.00
_cell.angle_beta   90.00
_cell.angle_gamma   90.00
#
_symmetry.space_group_name_H-M   'P 1'
#
loop_
_entity.id
_entity.type
_entity.pdbx_description
1 polymer ?
#
loop_
_entity_poly.entity_id
_entity_poly.type
_entity_poly.pdbx_seq_one_letter_code
_entity_poly.pdbx_strand_id
1 'polypeptide(L)'
;RWFDPAVPWKDAVHLLVALTLDDARSGVAAAAVDLAVAGWRDGRVDASVLGRHVGALASTAAVTPARWGRTLGEVAATGPDERDAVVEALVAAVAVAEPPRPQTMLALLELLESLVLDTGATIDDPSARAALARCTGGGKTAKVAARLLALEAR
;
A
#
# COMPACT_ATOMS: atom_id res chain seq x y z
N ARG A 1 5.76 -13.85 -22.54
CA ARG A 1 7.06 -13.38 -22.03
C ARG A 1 6.79 -12.50 -20.81
N TRP A 2 7.20 -12.91 -19.61
CA TRP A 2 6.91 -12.17 -18.36
C TRP A 2 7.98 -11.11 -18.05
N PHE A 3 9.20 -11.28 -18.57
CA PHE A 3 10.36 -10.41 -18.32
C PHE A 3 10.64 -9.42 -19.46
N ASP A 4 9.65 -9.10 -20.28
CA ASP A 4 9.80 -8.07 -21.31
C ASP A 4 9.57 -6.68 -20.66
N PRO A 5 10.59 -5.79 -20.61
CA PRO A 5 10.46 -4.49 -19.96
C PRO A 5 9.44 -3.58 -20.66
N ALA A 6 9.10 -3.85 -21.93
CA ALA A 6 8.11 -3.07 -22.66
C ALA A 6 6.66 -3.51 -22.36
N VAL A 7 6.46 -4.56 -21.54
CA VAL A 7 5.13 -5.11 -21.27
C VAL A 7 4.69 -4.76 -19.84
N PRO A 8 3.57 -4.02 -19.68
CA PRO A 8 2.96 -3.78 -18.39
C PRO A 8 2.67 -5.08 -17.65
N TRP A 9 2.75 -5.02 -16.33
CA TRP A 9 2.42 -6.14 -15.48
C TRP A 9 0.93 -6.47 -15.61
N LYS A 10 0.63 -7.76 -15.67
CA LYS A 10 -0.74 -8.27 -15.57
C LYS A 10 -1.08 -8.45 -14.09
N ASP A 11 -2.38 -8.53 -13.76
CA ASP A 11 -2.90 -8.75 -12.41
C ASP A 11 -2.16 -9.84 -11.63
N ALA A 12 -1.87 -10.98 -12.26
CA ALA A 12 -1.15 -12.08 -11.62
C ALA A 12 0.25 -11.69 -11.11
N VAL A 13 0.95 -10.77 -11.79
CA VAL A 13 2.25 -10.27 -11.32
C VAL A 13 2.05 -9.35 -10.12
N HIS A 14 1.08 -8.44 -10.16
CA HIS A 14 0.78 -7.55 -9.04
C HIS A 14 0.40 -8.35 -7.79
N LEU A 15 -0.44 -9.39 -7.93
CA LEU A 15 -0.78 -10.29 -6.83
C LEU A 15 0.44 -11.04 -6.29
N LEU A 16 1.30 -11.57 -7.17
CA LEU A 16 2.52 -12.26 -6.76
C LEU A 16 3.44 -11.31 -5.98
N VAL A 17 3.63 -10.08 -6.48
CA VAL A 17 4.45 -9.08 -5.82
C VAL A 17 3.86 -8.69 -4.46
N ALA A 18 2.55 -8.46 -4.37
CA ALA A 18 1.86 -8.20 -3.10
C ALA A 18 2.12 -9.30 -2.06
N LEU A 19 2.06 -10.58 -2.46
CA LEU A 19 2.38 -11.71 -1.59
C LEU A 19 3.86 -11.74 -1.18
N THR A 20 4.78 -11.54 -2.12
CA THR A 20 6.22 -11.60 -1.84
C THR A 20 6.73 -10.43 -1.02
N LEU A 21 6.08 -9.26 -1.09
CA LEU A 21 6.34 -8.12 -0.20
C LEU A 21 5.96 -8.41 1.26
N ASP A 22 5.10 -9.39 1.52
CA ASP A 22 4.74 -9.88 2.86
C ASP A 22 5.59 -11.09 3.31
N ASP A 23 6.50 -11.58 2.49
CA ASP A 23 7.22 -12.83 2.77
C ASP A 23 8.09 -12.71 4.05
N ALA A 24 8.08 -13.75 4.88
CA ALA A 24 8.86 -13.79 6.11
C ALA A 24 10.37 -13.89 5.85
N ARG A 25 10.76 -14.40 4.69
CA ARG A 25 12.16 -14.60 4.29
C ARG A 25 12.67 -13.28 3.73
N SER A 26 13.63 -12.66 4.43
CA SER A 26 14.20 -11.36 4.06
C SER A 26 14.72 -11.30 2.64
N GLY A 27 15.34 -12.37 2.13
CA GLY A 27 15.82 -12.43 0.74
C GLY A 27 14.70 -12.38 -0.31
N VAL A 28 13.54 -12.97 -0.03
CA VAL A 28 12.37 -12.92 -0.93
C VAL A 28 11.74 -11.53 -0.89
N ALA A 29 11.55 -10.98 0.31
CA ALA A 29 11.01 -9.64 0.48
C ALA A 29 11.91 -8.57 -0.17
N ALA A 30 13.24 -8.67 -0.01
CA ALA A 30 14.20 -7.75 -0.63
C ALA A 30 14.13 -7.83 -2.16
N ALA A 31 14.11 -9.04 -2.73
CA ALA A 31 13.95 -9.21 -4.18
C ALA A 31 12.60 -8.66 -4.70
N ALA A 32 11.54 -8.75 -3.89
CA ALA A 32 10.24 -8.17 -4.22
C ALA A 32 10.26 -6.63 -4.19
N VAL A 33 10.97 -6.02 -3.24
CA VAL A 33 11.22 -4.57 -3.21
C VAL A 33 11.98 -4.12 -4.45
N ASP A 34 13.10 -4.78 -4.78
CA ASP A 34 13.89 -4.46 -5.98
C ASP A 34 13.06 -4.60 -7.26
N LEU A 35 12.24 -5.66 -7.35
CA LEU A 35 11.36 -5.90 -8.49
C LEU A 35 10.28 -4.82 -8.60
N ALA A 36 9.69 -4.39 -7.48
CA ALA A 36 8.68 -3.35 -7.47
C ALA A 36 9.27 -2.00 -7.91
N VAL A 37 10.44 -1.63 -7.38
CA VAL A 37 11.16 -0.40 -7.76
C VAL A 37 11.52 -0.40 -9.25
N ALA A 38 12.12 -1.48 -9.75
CA ALA A 38 12.42 -1.61 -11.17
C ALA A 38 11.15 -1.57 -12.03
N GLY A 39 10.08 -2.25 -11.60
CA GLY A 39 8.81 -2.26 -12.28
C GLY A 39 8.16 -0.86 -12.39
N TRP A 40 8.22 -0.05 -11.34
CA TRP A 40 7.72 1.33 -11.38
C TRP A 40 8.56 2.22 -12.29
N ARG A 41 9.89 2.13 -12.19
CA ARG A 41 10.81 2.90 -13.06
C ARG A 41 10.63 2.59 -14.53
N ASP A 42 10.34 1.32 -14.85
CA ASP A 42 10.06 0.89 -16.21
C ASP A 42 8.63 1.26 -16.68
N GLY A 43 7.79 1.86 -15.81
CA GLY A 43 6.40 2.19 -16.12
C GLY A 43 5.49 0.96 -16.28
N ARG A 44 5.87 -0.17 -15.66
CA ARG A 44 5.18 -1.47 -15.83
C ARG A 44 4.18 -1.76 -14.73
N VAL A 45 4.32 -1.13 -13.58
CA VAL A 45 3.48 -1.35 -12.39
C VAL A 45 2.35 -0.34 -12.38
N ASP A 46 1.13 -0.85 -12.24
CA ASP A 46 -0.01 -0.03 -11.86
C ASP A 46 -0.12 -0.06 -10.33
N ALA A 47 0.20 1.07 -9.70
CA ALA A 47 0.22 1.20 -8.24
C ALA A 47 -1.16 0.92 -7.64
N SER A 48 -2.23 1.42 -8.27
CA SER A 48 -3.60 1.14 -7.86
C SER A 48 -3.92 -0.37 -7.90
N VAL A 49 -3.50 -1.10 -8.93
CA VAL A 49 -3.72 -2.57 -9.05
C VAL A 49 -2.99 -3.31 -7.94
N LEU A 50 -1.71 -2.98 -7.71
CA LEU A 50 -0.93 -3.55 -6.60
C LEU A 50 -1.61 -3.29 -5.26
N GLY A 51 -2.02 -2.04 -5.04
CA GLY A 51 -2.73 -1.59 -3.85
C GLY A 51 -4.01 -2.38 -3.60
N ARG A 52 -4.83 -2.59 -4.63
CA ARG A 52 -6.06 -3.40 -4.49
C ARG A 52 -5.78 -4.83 -4.04
N HIS A 53 -4.71 -5.45 -4.54
CA HIS A 53 -4.31 -6.78 -4.06
C HIS A 53 -3.83 -6.75 -2.61
N VAL A 54 -3.06 -5.73 -2.20
CA VAL A 54 -2.65 -5.54 -0.80
C VAL A 54 -3.89 -5.40 0.10
N GLY A 55 -4.85 -4.54 -0.26
CA GLY A 55 -6.09 -4.33 0.52
C GLY A 55 -6.95 -5.60 0.63
N ALA A 56 -7.13 -6.32 -0.48
CA ALA A 56 -7.87 -7.57 -0.51
C ALA A 56 -7.20 -8.64 0.37
N LEU A 57 -5.87 -8.78 0.27
CA LEU A 57 -5.10 -9.75 1.05
C LEU A 57 -5.06 -9.37 2.55
N ALA A 58 -5.01 -8.08 2.89
CA ALA A 58 -5.04 -7.60 4.29
C ALA A 58 -6.29 -8.06 5.06
N SER A 59 -7.37 -8.33 4.32
CA SER A 59 -8.63 -8.84 4.84
C SER A 59 -8.61 -10.35 5.08
N THR A 60 -7.50 -11.02 4.78
CA THR A 60 -7.33 -12.47 4.95
C THR A 60 -6.41 -12.80 6.12
N ALA A 61 -6.38 -14.07 6.53
CA ALA A 61 -5.40 -14.59 7.48
C ALA A 61 -4.10 -15.09 6.82
N ALA A 62 -3.93 -14.88 5.50
CA ALA A 62 -2.82 -15.42 4.73
C ALA A 62 -1.54 -14.57 4.80
N VAL A 63 -1.64 -13.35 5.33
CA VAL A 63 -0.58 -12.33 5.32
C VAL A 63 -0.35 -11.74 6.71
N THR A 64 0.77 -11.05 6.90
CA THR A 64 1.13 -10.32 8.12
C THR A 64 1.34 -8.84 7.79
N PRO A 65 0.27 -8.02 7.72
CA PRO A 65 0.32 -6.67 7.13
C PRO A 65 1.40 -5.70 7.68
N ALA A 66 1.89 -5.94 8.91
CA ALA A 66 3.04 -5.23 9.46
C ALA A 66 4.30 -5.31 8.57
N ARG A 67 4.48 -6.41 7.81
CA ARG A 67 5.61 -6.59 6.90
C ARG A 67 5.52 -5.70 5.68
N TRP A 68 4.32 -5.47 5.15
CA TRP A 68 4.10 -4.48 4.10
C TRP A 68 4.45 -3.07 4.55
N GLY A 69 4.12 -2.68 5.78
CA GLY A 69 4.53 -1.37 6.31
C GLY A 69 6.04 -1.15 6.22
N ARG A 70 6.83 -2.21 6.44
CA ARG A 70 8.29 -2.18 6.23
C ARG A 70 8.65 -2.17 4.75
N THR A 71 8.20 -3.14 3.96
CA THR A 71 8.68 -3.32 2.57
C THR A 71 8.19 -2.22 1.62
N LEU A 72 6.95 -1.74 1.78
CA LEU A 72 6.46 -0.57 1.03
C LEU A 72 7.16 0.72 1.50
N GLY A 73 7.54 0.81 2.77
CA GLY A 73 8.38 1.90 3.27
C GLY A 73 9.79 1.89 2.64
N GLU A 74 10.39 0.70 2.48
CA GLU A 74 11.67 0.52 1.78
C GLU A 74 11.56 0.98 0.31
N VAL A 75 10.48 0.64 -0.39
CA VAL A 75 10.19 1.14 -1.75
C VAL A 75 10.09 2.67 -1.75
N ALA A 76 9.24 3.24 -0.89
CA ALA A 76 8.99 4.68 -0.84
C ALA A 76 10.25 5.50 -0.49
N ALA A 77 11.21 4.89 0.19
CA ALA A 77 12.49 5.50 0.51
C ALA A 77 13.46 5.60 -0.70
N THR A 78 13.19 4.90 -1.81
CA THR A 78 14.09 4.87 -2.96
C THR A 78 14.07 6.14 -3.81
N GLY A 79 12.96 6.87 -3.83
CA GLY A 79 12.84 8.10 -4.61
C GLY A 79 11.45 8.75 -4.50
N PRO A 80 11.29 9.99 -4.99
CA PRO A 80 10.01 10.70 -4.97
C PRO A 80 8.90 9.98 -5.77
N ASP A 81 9.23 9.48 -6.96
CA ASP A 81 8.25 8.81 -7.83
C ASP A 81 7.74 7.51 -7.18
N GLU A 82 8.64 6.73 -6.57
CA GLU A 82 8.26 5.52 -5.84
C GLU A 82 7.46 5.84 -4.58
N ARG A 83 7.72 6.98 -3.94
CA ARG A 83 6.93 7.44 -2.80
C ARG A 83 5.49 7.74 -3.20
N ASP A 84 5.30 8.49 -4.28
CA ASP A 84 3.98 8.84 -4.79
C ASP A 84 3.21 7.58 -5.24
N ALA A 85 3.91 6.64 -5.88
CA ALA A 85 3.34 5.34 -6.25
C ALA A 85 2.92 4.51 -5.03
N VAL A 86 3.69 4.52 -3.93
CA VAL A 86 3.31 3.84 -2.69
C VAL A 86 2.11 4.52 -2.04
N VAL A 87 2.01 5.86 -2.07
CA VAL A 87 0.82 6.58 -1.61
C VAL A 87 -0.42 6.14 -2.41
N GLU A 88 -0.33 6.12 -3.74
CA GLU A 88 -1.42 5.66 -4.61
C GLU A 88 -1.84 4.22 -4.29
N ALA A 89 -0.86 3.31 -4.16
CA ALA A 89 -1.12 1.92 -3.79
C ALA A 89 -1.79 1.78 -2.41
N LEU A 90 -1.35 2.55 -1.42
CA LEU A 90 -1.94 2.51 -0.07
C LEU A 90 -3.37 3.09 -0.05
N VAL A 91 -3.64 4.15 -0.80
CA VAL A 91 -5.00 4.69 -0.97
C VAL A 91 -5.92 3.63 -1.61
N ALA A 92 -5.46 2.98 -2.68
CA ALA A 92 -6.21 1.90 -3.32
C ALA A 92 -6.41 0.68 -2.39
N ALA A 93 -5.41 0.35 -1.57
CA ALA A 93 -5.51 -0.71 -0.57
C ALA A 93 -6.56 -0.39 0.49
N VAL A 94 -6.58 0.84 1.00
CA VAL A 94 -7.59 1.30 1.98
C VAL A 94 -8.99 1.28 1.38
N ALA A 95 -9.15 1.68 0.12
CA ALA A 95 -10.44 1.70 -0.56
C ALA A 95 -11.11 0.32 -0.65
N VAL A 96 -10.32 -0.74 -0.87
CA VAL A 96 -10.84 -2.10 -1.07
C VAL A 96 -10.63 -3.03 0.12
N ALA A 97 -9.94 -2.58 1.17
CA ALA A 97 -9.87 -3.32 2.41
C ALA A 97 -11.29 -3.49 2.95
N GLU A 98 -11.83 -4.69 2.73
CA GLU A 98 -13.05 -5.12 3.38
C GLU A 98 -12.85 -5.10 4.90
N PRO A 99 -13.91 -5.04 5.70
CA PRO A 99 -13.72 -5.01 7.14
C PRO A 99 -13.35 -6.42 7.62
N PRO A 100 -12.09 -6.66 8.03
CA PRO A 100 -11.93 -7.44 9.24
C PRO A 100 -10.83 -6.85 10.12
N ARG A 101 -11.17 -6.55 11.39
CA ARG A 101 -10.20 -6.21 12.44
C ARG A 101 -9.32 -5.00 12.08
N PRO A 102 -9.78 -3.76 12.34
CA PRO A 102 -9.05 -2.51 12.04
C PRO A 102 -7.56 -2.51 12.44
N GLN A 103 -7.16 -3.30 13.43
CA GLN A 103 -5.76 -3.50 13.82
C GLN A 103 -4.86 -4.09 12.72
N THR A 104 -5.39 -4.85 11.76
CA THR A 104 -4.60 -5.44 10.66
C THR A 104 -4.14 -4.37 9.67
N MET A 105 -4.90 -3.29 9.52
CA MET A 105 -4.56 -2.17 8.63
C MET A 105 -3.63 -1.13 9.29
N LEU A 106 -3.39 -1.22 10.60
CA LEU A 106 -2.69 -0.16 11.34
C LEU A 106 -1.34 0.21 10.73
N ALA A 107 -0.49 -0.77 10.42
CA ALA A 107 0.84 -0.51 9.86
C ALA A 107 0.78 0.18 8.48
N LEU A 108 -0.22 -0.18 7.66
CA LEU A 108 -0.43 0.46 6.36
C LEU A 108 -0.95 1.89 6.50
N LEU A 109 -1.85 2.14 7.45
CA LEU A 109 -2.37 3.49 7.71
C LEU A 109 -1.30 4.41 8.31
N GLU A 110 -0.43 3.89 9.19
CA GLU A 110 0.69 4.66 9.74
C GLU A 110 1.70 5.03 8.66
N LEU A 111 2.01 4.10 7.75
CA LEU A 111 2.84 4.40 6.59
C LEU A 111 2.18 5.45 5.70
N LEU A 112 0.89 5.27 5.35
CA LEU A 112 0.15 6.22 4.53
C LEU A 112 0.14 7.63 5.15
N GLU A 113 -0.10 7.72 6.46
CA GLU A 113 -0.06 9.00 7.18
C GLU A 113 1.32 9.66 7.09
N SER A 114 2.39 8.91 7.32
CA SER A 114 3.75 9.45 7.20
C SER A 114 4.01 9.97 5.78
N LEU A 115 3.68 9.18 4.76
CA LEU A 115 3.96 9.54 3.38
C LEU A 115 3.13 10.74 2.91
N VAL A 116 1.86 10.81 3.28
CA VAL A 116 0.97 11.94 2.96
C VAL A 116 1.47 13.22 3.63
N LEU A 117 1.94 13.15 4.88
CA LEU A 117 2.53 14.30 5.57
C LEU A 117 3.85 14.75 4.91
N ASP A 118 4.66 13.81 4.43
CA ASP A 118 5.95 14.07 3.80
C ASP A 118 5.79 14.66 2.37
N THR A 119 4.83 14.18 1.60
CA THR A 119 4.60 14.63 0.21
C THR A 119 3.63 15.80 0.11
N GLY A 120 2.80 16.03 1.12
CA GLY A 120 1.67 16.96 1.02
C GLY A 120 0.53 16.43 0.14
N ALA A 121 0.51 15.13 -0.17
CA ALA A 121 -0.55 14.50 -0.94
C ALA A 121 -1.91 14.58 -0.21
N THR A 122 -2.99 14.25 -0.92
CA THR A 122 -4.35 14.25 -0.41
C THR A 122 -4.99 12.88 -0.62
N ILE A 123 -5.90 12.51 0.28
CA ILE A 123 -6.72 11.30 0.12
C ILE A 123 -8.09 11.76 -0.39
N ASP A 124 -8.17 11.93 -1.71
CA ASP A 124 -9.39 12.39 -2.39
C ASP A 124 -10.28 11.26 -2.89
N ASP A 125 -9.76 10.03 -2.94
CA ASP A 125 -10.54 8.86 -3.34
C ASP A 125 -11.74 8.65 -2.39
N PRO A 126 -12.99 8.76 -2.89
CA PRO A 126 -14.17 8.69 -2.02
C PRO A 126 -14.32 7.35 -1.30
N SER A 127 -13.84 6.25 -1.90
CA SER A 127 -13.94 4.91 -1.33
C SER A 127 -12.95 4.75 -0.18
N ALA A 128 -11.72 5.24 -0.32
CA ALA A 128 -10.72 5.29 0.73
C ALA A 128 -11.20 6.16 1.89
N ARG A 129 -11.73 7.36 1.61
CA ARG A 129 -12.31 8.23 2.65
C ARG A 129 -13.47 7.54 3.38
N ALA A 130 -14.38 6.90 2.64
CA ALA A 130 -15.47 6.13 3.22
C ALA A 130 -14.97 4.95 4.08
N ALA A 131 -13.88 4.29 3.69
CA ALA A 131 -13.26 3.22 4.46
C ALA A 131 -12.65 3.72 5.77
N LEU A 132 -11.88 4.80 5.71
CA LEU A 132 -11.31 5.45 6.90
C LEU A 132 -12.42 5.90 7.88
N ALA A 133 -13.54 6.43 7.37
CA ALA A 133 -14.66 6.86 8.21
C ALA A 133 -15.33 5.72 8.99
N ARG A 134 -15.19 4.46 8.52
CA ARG A 134 -15.68 3.28 9.24
C ARG A 134 -14.76 2.83 10.38
N CYS A 135 -13.51 3.30 10.42
CA CYS A 135 -12.57 3.03 11.52
C CYS A 135 -12.95 3.83 12.78
N THR A 136 -14.03 3.41 13.44
CA THR A 136 -14.55 4.06 14.65
C THR A 136 -13.97 3.45 15.94
N GLY A 137 -14.12 4.17 17.07
CA GLY A 137 -13.68 3.73 18.40
C GLY A 137 -12.43 4.45 18.93
N GLY A 138 -11.91 4.00 20.08
CA GLY A 138 -10.78 4.65 20.78
C GLY A 138 -9.38 4.07 20.49
N GLY A 139 -9.30 3.03 19.64
CA GLY A 139 -8.05 2.32 19.33
C GLY A 139 -7.08 3.14 18.47
N LYS A 140 -5.82 2.68 18.39
CA LYS A 140 -4.76 3.36 17.62
C LYS A 140 -5.12 3.51 16.14
N THR A 141 -5.70 2.47 15.52
CA THR A 141 -6.17 2.53 14.12
C THR A 141 -7.20 3.65 13.92
N ALA A 142 -8.21 3.75 14.78
CA ALA A 142 -9.25 4.77 14.68
C ALA A 142 -8.65 6.19 14.78
N LYS A 143 -7.65 6.37 15.66
CA LYS A 143 -6.93 7.65 15.79
C LYS A 143 -6.15 8.01 14.52
N VAL A 144 -5.45 7.05 13.90
CA VAL A 144 -4.72 7.26 12.63
C VAL A 144 -5.70 7.59 11.50
N ALA A 145 -6.78 6.82 11.37
CA ALA A 145 -7.80 7.05 10.35
C ALA A 145 -8.47 8.44 10.47
N ALA A 146 -8.76 8.88 11.70
CA ALA A 146 -9.30 10.21 11.95
C ALA A 146 -8.33 11.33 11.55
N ARG A 147 -7.03 11.17 11.80
CA ARG A 147 -6.01 12.13 11.35
C ARG A 147 -5.91 12.18 9.84
N LEU A 148 -5.86 11.03 9.18
CA LEU A 148 -5.87 10.94 7.71
C LEU A 148 -7.08 11.63 7.08
N LEU A 149 -8.27 11.50 7.67
CA LEU A 149 -9.49 12.19 7.19
C LEU A 149 -9.43 13.71 7.35
N ALA A 150 -8.73 14.19 8.38
CA ALA A 150 -8.56 15.60 8.69
C ALA A 150 -7.45 16.28 7.87
N LEU A 151 -6.65 15.52 7.13
CA LEU A 151 -5.71 16.06 6.16
C LEU A 151 -6.51 16.54 4.93
N GLU A 152 -6.56 17.86 4.76
CA GLU A 152 -7.14 18.54 3.59
C GLU A 152 -6.02 18.94 2.62
N ALA A 153 -6.39 19.13 1.34
CA ALA A 153 -5.52 19.74 0.35
C ALA A 153 -5.05 21.12 0.84
N ARG A 154 -3.74 21.30 0.97
CA ARG A 154 -3.13 22.59 1.30
C ARG A 154 -3.04 23.50 0.09
#